data_AF-A0A8S3Z2H8-F1
#
_entry.id   AF-A0A8S3Z2H8-F1
#
_cell.length_a   1.000
_cell.length_b   1.000
_cell.length_c   1.000
_cell.angle_alpha   90.00
_cell.angle_beta   90.00
_cell.angle_gamma   90.00
#
_symmetry.space_group_name_H-M   'P 1'
#
loop_
_entity.id
_entity.type
_entity.pdbx_description
1 polymer ?
#
loop_
_entity_poly.entity_id
_entity_poly.type
_entity_poly.pdbx_seq_one_letter_code
_entity_poly.pdbx_strand_id
1 'polypeptide(L)'
;ADCDGTFEVDIKLINGTVKENYPVVLANTVLAEKTRIWAQENQRGPPELADVVLVLVDPHGGQKLMDDHKRIEDYLDNLASSSIEFIYKRQP
;
A
#
# COMPACT_ATOMS: atom_id res chain seq x y z
N ALA A 1 26.00 -3.85 -0.82
CA ALA A 1 24.60 -4.19 -1.15
C ALA A 1 23.84 -2.93 -0.82
N ASP A 2 23.63 -2.11 -1.84
CA ASP A 2 22.85 -0.88 -1.74
C ASP A 2 21.39 -1.33 -1.61
N CYS A 3 21.00 -1.65 -0.39
CA CYS A 3 19.60 -1.86 -0.07
C CYS A 3 19.04 -0.47 0.09
N ASP A 4 18.46 0.09 -0.98
CA ASP A 4 17.91 1.45 -1.06
C ASP A 4 16.72 1.70 -0.10
N GLY A 5 16.52 0.82 0.88
CA GLY A 5 15.42 0.86 1.84
C GLY A 5 14.08 0.54 1.19
N THR A 6 14.06 -0.07 0.01
CA THR A 6 12.86 -0.40 -0.74
C THR A 6 12.59 -1.90 -0.81
N PHE A 7 11.33 -2.25 -1.01
CA PHE A 7 10.85 -3.62 -1.22
C PHE A 7 9.86 -3.62 -2.37
N GLU A 8 9.95 -4.59 -3.27
CA GLU A 8 9.05 -4.69 -4.42
C GLU A 8 7.81 -5.51 -4.04
N VAL A 9 6.63 -4.94 -4.27
CA VAL A 9 5.35 -5.60 -3.98
C VAL A 9 4.33 -5.24 -5.05
N ASP A 10 3.42 -6.14 -5.35
CA ASP A 10 2.29 -5.83 -6.22
C ASP A 10 1.33 -4.88 -5.49
N ILE A 11 0.97 -3.77 -6.13
CA ILE A 11 -0.04 -2.85 -5.61
C ILE A 11 -1.27 -2.80 -6.52
N LYS A 12 -2.45 -2.72 -5.93
CA LYS A 12 -3.71 -2.50 -6.64
C LYS A 12 -4.30 -1.17 -6.23
N LEU A 13 -4.47 -0.31 -7.21
CA LEU A 13 -4.99 1.04 -7.06
C LEU A 13 -6.52 1.06 -7.00
N ILE A 14 -7.08 2.16 -6.49
CA ILE A 14 -8.53 2.30 -6.30
C ILE A 14 -9.34 2.20 -7.60
N ASN A 15 -8.72 2.54 -8.74
CA ASN A 15 -9.32 2.43 -10.07
C ASN A 15 -9.24 0.99 -10.64
N GLY A 16 -8.78 0.03 -9.84
CA GLY A 16 -8.60 -1.38 -10.24
C GLY A 16 -7.30 -1.66 -10.99
N THR A 17 -6.45 -0.66 -11.25
CA THR A 17 -5.15 -0.86 -11.91
C THR A 17 -4.21 -1.62 -10.98
N VAL A 18 -3.57 -2.68 -11.49
CA VAL A 18 -2.52 -3.41 -10.79
C VAL A 18 -1.15 -2.96 -11.32
N LYS A 19 -0.22 -2.73 -10.40
CA LYS A 19 1.19 -2.44 -10.69
C LYS A 19 2.03 -3.54 -10.06
N GLU A 20 2.69 -4.33 -10.89
CA GLU A 20 3.56 -5.42 -10.44
C GLU A 20 4.92 -4.89 -10.02
N ASN A 21 5.54 -5.53 -9.02
CA ASN A 21 6.88 -5.20 -8.52
C ASN A 21 7.05 -3.70 -8.19
N TYR A 22 6.06 -3.10 -7.55
CA TYR A 22 6.09 -1.68 -7.21
C TYR A 22 7.04 -1.44 -6.03
N PRO A 23 8.01 -0.52 -6.14
CA PRO A 23 8.96 -0.26 -5.06
C PRO A 23 8.26 0.53 -3.96
N VAL A 24 8.13 -0.08 -2.78
CA VAL A 24 7.69 0.59 -1.55
C VAL A 24 8.86 0.89 -0.63
N VAL A 25 8.83 2.04 0.04
CA VAL A 25 9.90 2.46 0.97
C VAL A 25 9.63 1.91 2.36
N LEU A 26 10.49 1.02 2.85
CA LEU A 26 10.33 0.27 4.10
C LEU A 26 10.33 1.17 5.34
N ALA A 27 11.18 2.19 5.35
CA ALA A 27 11.30 3.14 6.45
C ALA A 27 10.10 4.10 6.56
N ASN A 28 9.29 4.23 5.52
CA ASN A 28 8.11 5.10 5.54
C ASN A 28 7.03 4.54 6.44
N THR A 29 6.27 5.43 7.07
CA THR A 29 4.97 5.05 7.64
C THR A 29 4.01 4.69 6.52
N VAL A 30 2.99 3.88 6.84
CA VAL A 30 1.91 3.53 5.92
C VAL A 30 1.27 4.80 5.35
N LEU A 31 1.02 5.84 6.16
CA LEU A 31 0.48 7.10 5.69
C LEU A 31 1.42 7.83 4.71
N ALA A 32 2.72 7.91 5.03
CA ALA A 32 3.70 8.56 4.16
C ALA A 32 3.79 7.84 2.81
N GLU A 33 3.79 6.52 2.84
CA GLU A 33 3.90 5.71 1.63
C GLU A 33 2.62 5.75 0.79
N LYS A 34 1.47 5.63 1.44
CA LYS A 34 0.15 5.83 0.83
C LYS A 34 0.07 7.18 0.10
N THR A 35 0.53 8.25 0.76
CA THR A 35 0.57 9.61 0.18
C THR A 35 1.50 9.70 -1.03
N ARG A 36 2.70 9.09 -0.93
CA ARG A 36 3.68 9.05 -2.02
C ARG A 36 3.13 8.35 -3.26
N ILE A 37 2.59 7.14 -3.08
CA ILE A 37 2.01 6.34 -4.17
C ILE A 37 0.82 7.09 -4.79
N TRP A 38 -0.05 7.66 -3.95
CA TRP A 38 -1.21 8.42 -4.42
C TRP A 38 -0.81 9.58 -5.34
N ALA A 39 0.20 10.35 -4.94
CA ALA A 39 0.73 11.46 -5.73
C ALA A 39 1.42 10.97 -7.03
N GLN A 40 2.22 9.91 -6.94
CA GLN A 40 2.98 9.35 -8.07
C GLN A 40 2.06 8.78 -9.15
N GLU A 41 1.03 8.03 -8.74
CA GLU A 41 0.06 7.42 -9.65
C GLU A 41 -1.02 8.39 -10.14
N ASN A 42 -0.88 9.69 -9.82
CA ASN A 42 -1.82 10.74 -10.18
C ASN A 42 -3.29 10.36 -9.89
N GLN A 43 -3.54 9.73 -8.73
CA GLN A 43 -4.88 9.43 -8.27
C GLN A 43 -5.62 10.75 -8.03
N ARG A 44 -6.52 11.11 -8.95
CA ARG A 44 -7.30 12.36 -8.92
C ARG A 44 -8.79 12.03 -8.91
N GLY A 45 -9.56 12.89 -8.24
CA GLY A 45 -11.00 12.70 -8.07
C GLY A 45 -11.33 11.83 -6.86
N PRO A 46 -12.62 11.57 -6.60
CA PRO A 46 -13.05 10.73 -5.49
C PRO A 46 -12.66 9.26 -5.71
N PRO A 47 -12.29 8.53 -4.64
CA PRO A 47 -12.28 9.00 -3.25
C PRO A 47 -11.05 9.85 -2.90
N GLU A 48 -11.18 10.70 -1.87
CA GLU A 48 -10.02 11.44 -1.34
C GLU A 48 -9.06 10.49 -0.61
N LEU A 49 -7.78 10.84 -0.57
CA LEU A 49 -6.74 10.05 0.12
C LEU A 49 -7.11 9.72 1.58
N ALA A 50 -7.79 10.64 2.27
CA ALA A 50 -8.22 10.47 3.66
C ALA A 50 -9.26 9.35 3.84
N ASP A 51 -10.04 9.05 2.81
CA ASP A 51 -11.01 7.96 2.79
C ASP A 51 -10.42 6.65 2.26
N VAL A 52 -9.12 6.62 1.96
CA VAL A 52 -8.46 5.44 1.43
C VAL A 52 -7.53 4.83 2.47
N VAL A 53 -7.63 3.52 2.60
CA VAL A 53 -6.79 2.70 3.47
C VAL A 53 -5.99 1.71 2.64
N LEU A 54 -4.81 1.35 3.14
CA LEU A 54 -4.02 0.25 2.59
C LEU A 54 -4.39 -1.03 3.32
N VAL A 55 -4.59 -2.10 2.56
CA VAL A 55 -4.71 -3.45 3.09
C VAL A 55 -3.63 -4.33 2.49
N LEU A 56 -3.12 -5.26 3.29
CA LEU A 56 -2.35 -6.40 2.81
C LEU A 56 -3.30 -7.51 2.44
N VAL A 57 -3.09 -8.13 1.29
CA VAL A 57 -3.85 -9.29 0.82
C VAL A 57 -2.89 -10.45 0.65
N ASP A 58 -3.08 -11.50 1.45
CA ASP A 58 -2.27 -12.71 1.37
C ASP A 58 -2.68 -13.60 0.17
N PRO A 59 -1.87 -14.61 -0.21
CA PRO A 59 -2.17 -15.51 -1.33
C PRO A 59 -3.48 -16.30 -1.20
N HIS A 60 -4.00 -16.41 0.01
CA HIS A 60 -5.24 -17.12 0.33
C HIS A 60 -6.45 -16.17 0.36
N GLY A 61 -6.26 -14.88 0.05
CA GLY A 61 -7.29 -13.85 0.05
C GLY A 61 -7.59 -13.28 1.44
N GLY A 62 -6.80 -13.62 2.47
CA GLY A 62 -6.88 -12.99 3.78
C GLY A 62 -6.46 -11.53 3.70
N GLN A 63 -7.20 -10.66 4.38
CA GLN A 63 -6.97 -9.21 4.34
C GLN A 63 -6.60 -8.67 5.71
N LYS A 64 -5.58 -7.81 5.77
CA LYS A 64 -5.15 -7.12 6.98
C LYS A 64 -5.03 -5.63 6.72
N LEU A 65 -5.77 -4.84 7.49
CA LEU A 65 -5.66 -3.38 7.46
C LEU A 65 -4.28 -2.94 7.94
N MET A 66 -3.65 -2.05 7.18
CA MET A 66 -2.40 -1.42 7.56
C MET A 66 -2.69 -0.14 8.35
N ASP A 67 -2.09 0.00 9.54
CA ASP A 67 -2.16 1.19 10.38
C ASP A 67 -1.26 2.30 9.82
N ASP A 68 -1.87 3.44 9.50
CA ASP A 68 -1.25 4.66 8.96
C ASP A 68 0.00 5.13 9.75
N HIS A 69 0.10 4.82 11.05
CA HIS A 69 1.23 5.23 11.91
C HIS A 69 2.35 4.20 12.01
N LYS A 70 2.11 2.96 11.59
CA LYS A 70 3.14 1.91 11.56
C LYS A 70 4.03 2.07 10.32
N ARG A 71 5.22 1.52 10.37
CA ARG A 71 6.13 1.50 9.22
C ARG A 71 5.78 0.38 8.27
N ILE A 72 6.14 0.52 6.99
CA ILE A 72 6.00 -0.56 6.01
C ILE A 72 6.84 -1.77 6.44
N GLU A 73 8.03 -1.53 7.00
CA GLU A 73 8.91 -2.60 7.50
C GLU A 73 8.26 -3.50 8.55
N ASP A 74 7.32 -2.98 9.36
CA ASP A 74 6.59 -3.74 10.37
C ASP A 74 5.67 -4.83 9.76
N TYR A 75 5.48 -4.81 8.44
CA TYR A 75 4.66 -5.75 7.69
C TYR A 75 5.46 -6.67 6.76
N LEU A 76 6.80 -6.58 6.75
CA LEU A 76 7.69 -7.32 5.82
C LEU A 76 7.42 -8.82 5.76
N ASP A 77 7.25 -9.48 6.91
CA ASP A 77 6.99 -10.93 6.97
C ASP A 77 5.71 -11.32 6.22
N ASN A 78 4.75 -10.40 6.12
CA ASN A 78 3.52 -10.62 5.36
C ASN A 78 3.67 -10.17 3.90
N LEU A 79 4.49 -9.14 3.62
CA LEU A 79 4.68 -8.59 2.27
C LEU A 79 5.36 -9.57 1.30
N ALA A 80 6.21 -10.48 1.77
CA ALA A 80 6.98 -11.40 0.92
C ALA A 80 6.13 -12.29 -0.01
N SER A 81 4.85 -12.48 0.32
CA SER A 81 3.90 -13.22 -0.50
C SER A 81 2.57 -12.49 -0.68
N SER A 82 2.44 -11.24 -0.23
CA SER A 82 1.18 -10.50 -0.26
C SER A 82 1.23 -9.37 -1.28
N SER A 83 0.05 -8.89 -1.68
CA SER A 83 -0.09 -7.62 -2.38
C SER A 83 -0.62 -6.53 -1.45
N ILE A 84 -0.44 -5.27 -1.83
CA ILE A 84 -1.08 -4.12 -1.16
C ILE A 84 -2.25 -3.64 -2.01
N GLU A 85 -3.45 -3.53 -1.44
CA GLU A 85 -4.59 -2.92 -2.13
C GLU A 85 -5.00 -1.58 -1.48
N PHE A 86 -5.29 -0.60 -2.33
CA PHE A 86 -5.94 0.66 -1.95
C PHE A 86 -7.46 0.43 -1.94
N ILE A 87 -8.08 0.55 -0.77
CA ILE A 87 -9.52 0.32 -0.60
C ILE A 87 -10.20 1.58 -0.06
N TYR A 88 -11.40 1.85 -0.57
CA TYR A 88 -12.26 2.89 -0.02
C TYR A 88 -12.82 2.46 1.34
N LYS A 89 -12.53 3.25 2.36
CA LYS A 89 -13.18 3.14 3.67
C LYS A 89 -14.62 3.57 3.49
N ARG A 90 -15.57 2.63 3.44
CA ARG A 90 -17.00 2.97 3.45
C ARG A 90 -17.27 3.85 4.68
N GLN A 91 -17.68 5.09 4.46
CA GLN A 91 -18.31 5.86 5.53
C GLN A 91 -19.72 5.29 5.78
N PRO A 92 -20.18 5.22 7.03
CA PRO A 92 -21.53 4.76 7.39
C PRO A 92 -22.63 5.62 6.77
#